data_AF-A0A0Q5KP62-F1
#
_entry.id   AF-A0A0Q5KP62-F1
#
_cell.length_a   1.000
_cell.length_b   1.000
_cell.length_c   1.000
_cell.angle_alpha   90.00
_cell.angle_beta   90.00
_cell.angle_gamma   90.00
#
_symmetry.space_group_name_H-M   'P 1'
#
loop_
_entity.id
_entity.type
_entity.pdbx_description
1 polymer ?
#
loop_
_entity_poly.entity_id
_entity_poly.type
_entity_poly.pdbx_seq_one_letter_code
_entity_poly.pdbx_strand_id
1 'polypeptide(L)'
;MFRLLGILVTVLFAIATAVLVWPQFFHLEQTYPFAQVVAARGVVLAAFLVVAALALLLLLARPLRGFAASVLIVALLGAGATGAIGFQRGFGGDTLPAATDSSIRVLTWNTAGDEVSAEEIAKQILDRGADIVALPETTEEVGEQIAVLLREQDHPMWVHHVQFKPDVVDGPKSWHTTVLVSPDLGEYSVIESSEDGTSNTGSVPSVVLMPVGGNAGGPAIVAVHAVAPRMEDMAQWQSDLRWIADQCPEGNFILAGDFNATIDHMAGLGVDGGDMGYCRDAATRTGNGYSGTWPSSLPALLSTPIDHVMASPSWTATGSVVIDDATGSDHRGLVVQLEPAG
;
A
#
# COMPACT_ATOMS: atom_id res chain seq x y z
N MET A 1 -35.03 5.08 -33.47
CA MET A 1 -33.72 5.70 -33.20
C MET A 1 -33.43 5.79 -31.70
N PHE A 2 -34.26 6.47 -30.89
CA PHE A 2 -34.01 6.63 -29.45
C PHE A 2 -33.89 5.32 -28.64
N ARG A 3 -34.67 4.27 -28.97
CA ARG A 3 -34.56 2.97 -28.29
C ARG A 3 -33.23 2.24 -28.57
N LEU A 4 -32.79 2.23 -29.83
CA LEU A 4 -31.52 1.62 -30.22
C LEU A 4 -30.34 2.36 -29.59
N LEU A 5 -30.41 3.70 -29.53
CA LEU A 5 -29.42 4.52 -28.85
C LEU A 5 -29.36 4.21 -27.35
N GLY A 6 -30.51 4.12 -26.67
CA GLY A 6 -30.55 3.77 -25.24
C GLY A 6 -29.99 2.37 -24.94
N ILE A 7 -30.26 1.39 -25.81
CA ILE A 7 -29.67 0.05 -25.69
C ILE A 7 -28.15 0.13 -25.86
N LEU A 8 -27.66 0.80 -26.91
CA LEU A 8 -26.23 0.95 -27.16
C LEU A 8 -25.52 1.60 -25.96
N VAL A 9 -26.06 2.70 -25.43
CA VAL A 9 -25.49 3.39 -24.25
C VAL A 9 -25.47 2.47 -23.03
N THR A 10 -26.54 1.71 -22.79
CA THR A 10 -26.58 0.75 -21.68
C THR A 10 -25.52 -0.34 -21.83
N VAL A 11 -25.36 -0.89 -23.04
CA VAL A 11 -24.36 -1.93 -23.32
C VAL A 11 -22.94 -1.39 -23.11
N LEU A 12 -22.65 -0.20 -23.63
CA LEU A 12 -21.35 0.45 -23.43
C LEU A 12 -21.09 0.73 -21.94
N PHE A 13 -22.11 1.17 -21.19
CA PHE A 13 -22.01 1.38 -19.76
C PHE A 13 -21.79 0.06 -18.99
N ALA A 14 -22.42 -1.03 -19.41
CA ALA A 14 -22.20 -2.36 -18.83
C ALA A 14 -20.78 -2.87 -19.09
N ILE A 15 -20.25 -2.68 -20.30
CA ILE A 15 -18.85 -3.02 -20.62
C ILE A 15 -17.90 -2.19 -19.78
N ALA A 16 -18.10 -0.87 -19.72
CA ALA A 16 -17.29 0.02 -18.89
C ALA A 16 -17.35 -0.41 -17.41
N THR A 17 -18.53 -0.74 -16.90
CA THR A 17 -18.71 -1.23 -15.52
C THR A 17 -17.90 -2.50 -15.27
N ALA A 18 -17.96 -3.48 -16.18
CA ALA A 18 -17.20 -4.71 -16.04
C ALA A 18 -15.68 -4.44 -16.02
N VAL A 19 -15.19 -3.60 -16.92
CA VAL A 19 -13.76 -3.23 -17.00
C VAL A 19 -13.30 -2.47 -15.76
N LEU A 20 -14.10 -1.53 -15.25
CA LEU A 20 -13.72 -0.72 -14.09
C LEU A 20 -13.76 -1.49 -12.77
N VAL A 21 -14.70 -2.44 -12.63
CA VAL A 21 -14.82 -3.25 -11.41
C VAL A 21 -13.73 -4.32 -11.34
N TRP A 22 -13.42 -4.95 -12.49
CA TRP A 22 -12.49 -6.07 -12.60
C TRP A 22 -11.52 -5.93 -13.79
N PRO A 23 -10.64 -4.92 -13.79
CA PRO A 23 -9.68 -4.73 -14.87
C PRO A 23 -8.70 -5.90 -15.02
N GLN A 24 -8.43 -6.65 -13.94
CA GLN A 24 -7.55 -7.82 -13.94
C GLN A 24 -8.01 -8.93 -14.88
N PHE A 25 -9.33 -9.11 -15.02
CA PHE A 25 -9.88 -10.07 -15.98
C PHE A 25 -9.48 -9.73 -17.42
N PHE A 26 -9.22 -8.45 -17.70
CA PHE A 26 -8.83 -7.92 -19.00
C PHE A 26 -7.32 -7.60 -19.09
N HIS A 27 -6.53 -7.87 -18.04
CA HIS A 27 -5.12 -7.48 -17.93
C HIS A 27 -4.87 -5.97 -18.10
N LEU A 28 -5.77 -5.15 -17.55
CA LEU A 28 -5.72 -3.69 -17.65
C LEU A 28 -5.26 -3.00 -16.36
N GLU A 29 -5.13 -3.73 -15.25
CA GLU A 29 -4.83 -3.21 -13.91
C GLU A 29 -3.52 -2.43 -13.82
N GLN A 30 -2.56 -2.70 -14.70
CA GLN A 30 -1.29 -1.95 -14.79
C GLN A 30 -1.23 -0.99 -16.00
N THR A 31 -2.36 -0.65 -16.63
CA THR A 31 -2.39 0.21 -17.82
C THR A 31 -3.07 1.54 -17.55
N TYR A 32 -2.60 2.61 -18.18
CA TYR A 32 -3.27 3.92 -18.11
C TYR A 32 -4.57 3.89 -18.94
N PRO A 33 -5.71 4.42 -18.46
CA PRO A 33 -5.95 5.07 -17.16
C PRO A 33 -6.50 4.11 -16.08
N PHE A 34 -6.54 2.81 -16.35
CA PHE A 34 -7.21 1.82 -15.50
C PHE A 34 -6.49 1.60 -14.16
N ALA A 35 -5.16 1.72 -14.11
CA ALA A 35 -4.39 1.70 -12.87
C ALA A 35 -4.87 2.79 -11.90
N GLN A 36 -5.07 4.02 -12.39
CA GLN A 36 -5.53 5.13 -11.57
C GLN A 36 -6.96 4.91 -11.08
N VAL A 37 -7.83 4.40 -11.96
CA VAL A 37 -9.25 4.20 -11.61
C VAL A 37 -9.44 3.04 -10.64
N VAL A 38 -8.71 1.92 -10.80
CA VAL A 38 -8.86 0.76 -9.92
C VAL A 38 -8.32 1.03 -8.53
N ALA A 39 -7.28 1.86 -8.39
CA ALA A 39 -6.78 2.29 -7.08
C ALA A 39 -7.85 3.05 -6.26
N ALA A 40 -8.67 3.87 -6.93
CA ALA A 40 -9.68 4.73 -6.30
C ALA A 40 -11.04 4.03 -6.11
N ARG A 41 -11.07 2.79 -5.58
CA ARG A 41 -12.31 2.00 -5.45
C ARG A 41 -13.43 2.71 -4.70
N GLY A 42 -13.11 3.48 -3.66
CA GLY A 42 -14.10 4.27 -2.90
C GLY A 42 -14.81 5.31 -3.77
N VAL A 43 -14.04 6.01 -4.61
CA VAL A 43 -14.55 6.99 -5.57
C VAL A 43 -15.38 6.31 -6.66
N VAL A 44 -14.93 5.16 -7.18
CA VAL A 44 -15.68 4.37 -8.17
C VAL A 44 -17.02 3.90 -7.62
N LEU A 45 -17.05 3.43 -6.36
CA LEU A 45 -18.29 3.07 -5.67
C LEU A 45 -19.23 4.28 -5.57
N ALA A 46 -18.74 5.42 -5.11
CA ALA A 46 -19.53 6.64 -5.00
C ALA A 46 -20.09 7.08 -6.38
N ALA A 47 -19.29 6.99 -7.44
CA ALA A 47 -19.72 7.31 -8.80
C ALA A 47 -20.87 6.39 -9.26
N PHE A 48 -20.80 5.09 -9.01
CA PHE A 48 -21.91 4.17 -9.32
C PHE A 48 -23.18 4.51 -8.53
N LEU A 49 -23.06 4.86 -7.25
CA LEU A 49 -24.19 5.26 -6.43
C LEU A 49 -24.84 6.56 -6.93
N VAL A 50 -24.05 7.53 -7.38
CA VAL A 50 -24.56 8.76 -8.01
C VAL A 50 -25.29 8.43 -9.31
N VAL A 51 -24.73 7.59 -10.18
CA VAL A 51 -25.40 7.16 -11.41
C VAL A 51 -26.71 6.43 -11.10
N ALA A 52 -26.73 5.56 -10.09
CA ALA A 52 -27.94 4.88 -9.63
C ALA A 52 -29.00 5.89 -9.12
N ALA A 53 -28.61 6.89 -8.32
CA ALA A 53 -29.51 7.93 -7.85
C ALA A 53 -30.12 8.76 -9.00
N LEU A 54 -29.29 9.16 -9.97
CA LEU A 54 -29.75 9.87 -11.17
C LEU A 54 -30.70 9.01 -12.01
N ALA A 55 -30.39 7.72 -12.17
CA ALA A 55 -31.24 6.78 -12.89
C ALA A 55 -32.59 6.58 -12.18
N LEU A 56 -32.61 6.52 -10.84
CA LEU A 56 -33.84 6.49 -10.03
C LEU A 56 -34.71 7.73 -10.28
N LEU A 57 -34.12 8.93 -10.33
CA LEU A 57 -34.85 10.16 -10.64
C LEU A 57 -35.42 10.12 -12.07
N LEU A 58 -34.67 9.58 -13.04
CA LEU A 58 -35.12 9.45 -14.43
C LEU A 58 -36.28 8.45 -14.62
N LEU A 59 -36.50 7.52 -13.69
CA LEU A 59 -37.67 6.63 -13.72
C LEU A 59 -39.01 7.40 -13.61
N LEU A 60 -38.99 8.61 -13.05
CA LEU A 60 -40.17 9.47 -12.99
C LEU A 60 -40.60 9.93 -14.40
N ALA A 61 -39.65 10.07 -15.33
CA ALA A 61 -39.92 10.43 -16.71
C ALA A 61 -40.40 9.20 -17.50
N ARG A 62 -41.73 9.11 -17.71
CA ARG A 62 -42.40 8.04 -18.48
C ARG A 62 -41.68 7.61 -19.77
N PRO A 63 -41.21 8.51 -20.66
CA PRO A 63 -40.57 8.09 -21.91
C PRO A 63 -39.18 7.44 -21.72
N LEU A 64 -38.51 7.67 -20.59
CA LEU A 64 -37.14 7.21 -20.32
C LEU A 64 -37.05 5.98 -19.42
N ARG A 65 -38.18 5.53 -18.84
CA ARG A 65 -38.22 4.47 -17.82
C ARG A 65 -37.42 3.22 -18.16
N GLY A 66 -37.54 2.69 -19.38
CA GLY A 66 -36.82 1.49 -19.77
C GLY A 66 -35.30 1.67 -19.76
N PHE A 67 -34.83 2.81 -20.26
CA PHE A 67 -33.40 3.16 -20.27
C PHE A 67 -32.88 3.47 -18.86
N ALA A 68 -33.65 4.24 -18.08
CA ALA A 68 -33.30 4.56 -16.70
C ALA A 68 -33.22 3.28 -15.83
N ALA A 69 -34.16 2.34 -16.01
CA ALA A 69 -34.12 1.06 -15.30
C ALA A 69 -32.89 0.23 -15.67
N SER A 70 -32.50 0.19 -16.95
CA SER A 70 -31.33 -0.57 -17.37
C SER A 70 -30.01 0.03 -16.86
N VAL A 71 -29.87 1.36 -16.91
CA VAL A 71 -28.73 2.07 -16.31
C VAL A 71 -28.67 1.84 -14.79
N LEU A 72 -29.81 1.93 -14.11
CA LEU A 72 -29.91 1.68 -12.67
C LEU A 72 -29.41 0.27 -12.31
N ILE A 73 -29.86 -0.76 -13.03
CA ILE A 73 -29.44 -2.14 -12.79
C ILE A 73 -27.92 -2.27 -12.94
N VAL A 74 -27.35 -1.76 -14.04
CA VAL A 74 -25.90 -1.85 -14.28
C VAL A 74 -25.12 -1.09 -13.20
N ALA A 75 -25.57 0.10 -12.80
CA ALA A 75 -24.92 0.89 -11.76
C ALA A 75 -24.96 0.19 -10.39
N LEU A 76 -26.09 -0.42 -10.03
CA LEU A 76 -26.21 -1.19 -8.79
C LEU A 76 -25.37 -2.47 -8.80
N LEU A 77 -25.24 -3.13 -9.95
CA LEU A 77 -24.32 -4.27 -10.09
C LEU A 77 -22.87 -3.84 -9.92
N GLY A 78 -22.46 -2.72 -10.52
CA GLY A 78 -21.14 -2.13 -10.35
C GLY A 78 -20.86 -1.76 -8.89
N ALA A 79 -21.78 -1.03 -8.24
CA ALA A 79 -21.68 -0.67 -6.84
C ALA A 79 -21.64 -1.90 -5.92
N GLY A 80 -22.51 -2.88 -6.16
CA GLY A 80 -22.58 -4.11 -5.38
C GLY A 80 -21.30 -4.94 -5.48
N ALA A 81 -20.72 -5.06 -6.68
CA ALA A 81 -19.46 -5.77 -6.89
C ALA A 81 -18.28 -5.04 -6.23
N THR A 82 -18.15 -3.71 -6.39
CA THR A 82 -17.10 -2.93 -5.72
C THR A 82 -17.26 -2.98 -4.19
N GLY A 83 -18.49 -2.92 -3.68
CA GLY A 83 -18.78 -3.06 -2.26
C GLY A 83 -18.46 -4.44 -1.71
N ALA A 84 -18.70 -5.51 -2.47
CA ALA A 84 -18.34 -6.87 -2.09
C ALA A 84 -16.81 -7.06 -2.01
N ILE A 85 -16.05 -6.48 -2.95
CA ILE A 85 -14.59 -6.46 -2.91
C ILE A 85 -14.10 -5.74 -1.64
N GLY A 86 -14.66 -4.57 -1.33
CA GLY A 86 -14.33 -3.85 -0.10
C GLY A 86 -14.66 -4.66 1.16
N PHE A 87 -15.83 -5.28 1.21
CA PHE A 87 -16.24 -6.13 2.33
C PHE A 87 -15.29 -7.33 2.53
N GLN A 88 -14.82 -7.94 1.45
CA GLN A 88 -13.87 -9.05 1.53
C GLN A 88 -12.50 -8.62 2.07
N ARG A 89 -12.03 -7.41 1.72
CA ARG A 89 -10.75 -6.86 2.18
C ARG A 89 -10.84 -6.27 3.60
N GLY A 90 -12.06 -5.93 4.01
CA GLY A 90 -12.37 -5.32 5.28
C GLY A 90 -12.17 -3.80 5.28
N PHE A 91 -12.97 -3.13 6.10
CA PHE A 91 -13.02 -1.66 6.25
C PHE A 91 -12.29 -1.18 7.52
N GLY A 92 -11.54 -2.08 8.14
CA GLY A 92 -10.61 -1.80 9.20
C GLY A 92 -11.05 -2.15 10.61
N GLY A 93 -10.05 -2.10 11.50
CA GLY A 93 -10.16 -2.13 12.95
C GLY A 93 -9.07 -1.25 13.53
N ASP A 94 -9.39 -0.52 14.60
CA ASP A 94 -8.53 0.58 15.10
C ASP A 94 -7.56 0.12 16.20
N THR A 95 -7.53 -1.17 16.47
CA THR A 95 -6.78 -1.76 17.58
C THR A 95 -5.97 -2.96 17.12
N LEU A 96 -4.70 -2.98 17.49
CA LEU A 96 -3.89 -4.18 17.42
C LEU A 96 -4.23 -5.11 18.60
N PRO A 97 -4.13 -6.43 18.43
CA PRO A 97 -4.11 -7.35 19.56
C PRO A 97 -2.92 -7.03 20.49
N ALA A 98 -2.93 -7.60 21.70
CA ALA A 98 -1.77 -7.54 22.56
C ALA A 98 -0.56 -8.19 21.85
N ALA A 99 0.61 -7.56 21.96
CA ALA A 99 1.85 -8.18 21.52
C ALA A 99 2.11 -9.46 22.33
N THR A 100 2.67 -10.46 21.66
CA THR A 100 3.18 -11.67 22.29
C THR A 100 4.70 -11.59 22.36
N ASP A 101 5.33 -12.48 23.14
CA ASP A 101 6.80 -12.54 23.24
C ASP A 101 7.49 -12.86 21.90
N SER A 102 6.74 -13.40 20.93
CA SER A 102 7.23 -13.75 19.58
C SER A 102 6.73 -12.82 18.49
N SER A 103 5.82 -11.89 18.81
CA SER A 103 5.22 -11.03 17.81
C SER A 103 6.22 -9.97 17.34
N ILE A 104 6.19 -9.65 16.04
CA ILE A 104 6.88 -8.50 15.48
C ILE A 104 5.84 -7.47 15.05
N ARG A 105 6.06 -6.20 15.38
CA ARG A 105 5.28 -5.09 14.87
C ARG A 105 6.06 -4.29 13.84
N VAL A 106 5.45 -4.10 12.69
CA VAL A 106 6.02 -3.39 11.55
C VAL A 106 5.22 -2.12 11.31
N LEU A 107 5.88 -0.97 11.36
CA LEU A 107 5.33 0.32 10.99
C LEU A 107 5.88 0.70 9.61
N THR A 108 5.02 1.20 8.74
CA THR A 108 5.46 1.92 7.54
C THR A 108 4.73 3.25 7.41
N TRP A 109 5.46 4.29 7.00
CA TRP A 109 4.91 5.61 6.81
C TRP A 109 5.77 6.42 5.85
N ASN A 110 5.25 6.74 4.66
CA ASN A 110 5.84 7.76 3.81
C ASN A 110 5.67 9.13 4.48
N THR A 111 6.78 9.81 4.81
CA THR A 111 6.73 11.05 5.61
C THR A 111 6.59 12.31 4.76
N ALA A 112 6.46 12.18 3.43
CA ALA A 112 6.41 13.29 2.49
C ALA A 112 7.58 14.28 2.67
N GLY A 113 8.78 13.75 2.95
CA GLY A 113 9.92 14.56 3.35
C GLY A 113 9.92 14.91 4.83
N ASP A 114 10.05 16.20 5.12
CA ASP A 114 10.21 16.74 6.48
C ASP A 114 8.87 17.18 7.11
N GLU A 115 7.72 16.76 6.54
CA GLU A 115 6.38 17.17 7.02
C GLU A 115 6.03 16.54 8.37
N VAL A 116 6.50 15.32 8.64
CA VAL A 116 6.35 14.65 9.93
C VAL A 116 7.65 14.78 10.74
N SER A 117 7.56 15.29 11.97
CA SER A 117 8.74 15.48 12.81
C SER A 117 9.27 14.17 13.39
N ALA A 118 10.57 14.14 13.68
CA ALA A 118 11.22 12.99 14.32
C ALA A 118 10.56 12.61 15.66
N GLU A 119 10.11 13.61 16.44
CA GLU A 119 9.40 13.38 17.71
C GLU A 119 8.06 12.69 17.53
N GLU A 120 7.29 13.06 16.50
CA GLU A 120 6.01 12.41 16.25
C GLU A 120 6.20 10.98 15.74
N ILE A 121 7.20 10.75 14.87
CA ILE A 121 7.54 9.40 14.42
C ILE A 121 8.01 8.54 15.61
N ALA A 122 8.93 9.04 16.43
CA ALA A 122 9.40 8.34 17.63
C ALA A 122 8.24 8.02 18.59
N LYS A 123 7.31 8.95 18.77
CA LYS A 123 6.09 8.74 19.56
C LYS A 123 5.23 7.62 18.99
N GLN A 124 4.95 7.61 17.69
CA GLN A 124 4.16 6.53 17.07
C GLN A 124 4.87 5.17 17.21
N ILE A 125 6.20 5.12 17.09
CA ILE A 125 6.98 3.91 17.31
C ILE A 125 6.79 3.39 18.75
N LEU A 126 6.87 4.26 19.75
CA LEU A 126 6.68 3.90 21.17
C LEU A 126 5.23 3.50 21.48
N ASP A 127 4.26 4.31 21.06
CA ASP A 127 2.83 4.08 21.32
C ASP A 127 2.34 2.77 20.69
N ARG A 128 2.95 2.36 19.57
CA ARG A 128 2.60 1.14 18.84
C ARG A 128 3.56 0.00 19.10
N GLY A 129 4.69 0.23 19.76
CA GLY A 129 5.73 -0.77 20.03
C GLY A 129 6.27 -1.40 18.75
N ALA A 130 6.67 -0.58 17.77
CA ALA A 130 7.19 -1.08 16.50
C ALA A 130 8.64 -1.57 16.63
N ASP A 131 8.92 -2.72 16.01
CA ASP A 131 10.24 -3.36 15.97
C ASP A 131 10.95 -3.13 14.64
N ILE A 132 10.18 -2.94 13.57
CA ILE A 132 10.66 -2.61 12.22
C ILE A 132 9.90 -1.39 11.74
N VAL A 133 10.60 -0.37 11.26
CA VAL A 133 10.00 0.88 10.79
C VAL A 133 10.56 1.21 9.41
N ALA A 134 9.70 1.27 8.40
CA ALA A 134 10.07 1.64 7.02
C ALA A 134 9.53 3.03 6.67
N LEU A 135 10.42 3.96 6.38
CA LEU A 135 10.11 5.37 6.14
C LEU A 135 10.59 5.84 4.76
N PRO A 136 9.78 5.61 3.70
CA PRO A 136 9.97 6.26 2.42
C PRO A 136 9.95 7.79 2.57
N GLU A 137 10.76 8.47 1.76
CA GLU A 137 10.93 9.93 1.75
C GLU A 137 11.53 10.53 3.02
N THR A 138 12.13 9.73 3.90
CA THR A 138 12.80 10.21 5.11
C THR A 138 14.32 10.16 4.92
N THR A 139 15.02 11.22 5.33
CA THR A 139 16.49 11.26 5.26
C THR A 139 17.14 10.42 6.37
N GLU A 140 18.42 10.11 6.21
CA GLU A 140 19.23 9.46 7.25
C GLU A 140 19.28 10.32 8.52
N GLU A 141 19.47 11.63 8.39
CA GLU A 141 19.54 12.58 9.51
C GLU A 141 18.28 12.53 10.40
N VAL A 142 17.09 12.48 9.79
CA VAL A 142 15.84 12.33 10.55
C VAL A 142 15.78 10.96 11.22
N GLY A 143 16.24 9.89 10.54
CA GLY A 143 16.38 8.55 11.13
C GLY A 143 17.27 8.53 12.37
N GLU A 144 18.43 9.18 12.33
CA GLU A 144 19.34 9.31 13.46
C GLU A 144 18.71 10.09 14.62
N GLN A 145 17.99 11.17 14.33
CA GLN A 145 17.24 11.93 15.34
C GLN A 145 16.19 11.06 16.04
N ILE A 146 15.41 10.28 15.28
CA ILE A 146 14.45 9.32 15.81
C ILE A 146 15.16 8.31 16.72
N ALA A 147 16.27 7.71 16.27
CA ALA A 147 17.01 6.72 17.05
C ALA A 147 17.58 7.31 18.36
N VAL A 148 18.04 8.56 18.35
CA VAL A 148 18.47 9.27 19.57
C VAL A 148 17.30 9.46 20.54
N LEU A 149 16.14 9.92 20.06
CA LEU A 149 14.94 10.12 20.88
C LEU A 149 14.45 8.79 21.48
N LEU A 150 14.43 7.72 20.69
CA LEU A 150 14.00 6.40 21.14
C LEU A 150 14.97 5.79 22.16
N ARG A 151 16.28 5.99 21.99
CA ARG A 151 17.29 5.57 22.97
C ARG A 151 17.10 6.27 24.32
N GLU A 152 16.68 7.54 24.34
CA GLU A 152 16.38 8.26 25.58
C GLU A 152 15.16 7.69 26.33
N GLN A 153 14.32 6.89 25.65
CA GLN A 153 13.15 6.21 26.18
C GLN A 153 13.37 4.70 26.36
N ASP A 154 14.64 4.24 26.41
CA ASP A 154 15.01 2.82 26.52
C ASP A 154 14.47 1.91 25.39
N HIS A 155 14.21 2.46 24.19
CA HIS A 155 13.77 1.73 22.99
C HIS A 155 14.74 1.89 21.81
N PRO A 156 16.04 1.57 21.94
CA PRO A 156 17.02 1.85 20.90
C PRO A 156 16.67 1.16 19.56
N MET A 157 17.03 1.77 18.44
CA MET A 157 16.89 1.18 17.09
C MET A 157 18.13 1.45 16.25
N TRP A 158 18.49 0.51 15.38
CA TRP A 158 19.52 0.68 14.36
C TRP A 158 18.94 1.38 13.14
N VAL A 159 19.67 2.35 12.59
CA VAL A 159 19.27 3.11 11.40
C VAL A 159 20.00 2.54 10.18
N HIS A 160 19.24 2.31 9.11
CA HIS A 160 19.72 1.95 7.80
C HIS A 160 19.11 2.88 6.76
N HIS A 161 19.84 3.19 5.71
CA HIS A 161 19.40 4.18 4.74
C HIS A 161 19.97 3.90 3.35
N VAL A 162 19.19 4.24 2.31
CA VAL A 162 19.66 4.31 0.93
C VAL A 162 19.21 5.65 0.36
N GLN A 163 20.13 6.30 -0.37
CA GLN A 163 19.84 7.52 -1.13
C GLN A 163 20.29 7.39 -2.58
N PHE A 164 19.44 7.86 -3.48
CA PHE A 164 19.83 8.08 -4.87
C PHE A 164 20.46 9.46 -5.05
N LYS A 165 21.49 9.51 -5.89
CA LYS A 165 22.24 10.73 -6.24
C LYS A 165 22.77 11.48 -5.00
N PRO A 166 23.58 10.83 -4.16
CA PRO A 166 24.13 11.43 -2.93
C PRO A 166 25.04 12.63 -3.18
N ASP A 167 25.51 12.81 -4.42
CA ASP A 167 26.29 13.96 -4.87
C ASP A 167 25.44 15.24 -5.05
N VAL A 168 24.11 15.12 -5.11
CA VAL A 168 23.18 16.25 -5.21
C VAL A 168 22.85 16.76 -3.82
N VAL A 169 23.48 17.88 -3.45
CA VAL A 169 23.17 18.62 -2.22
C VAL A 169 21.71 19.09 -2.25
N ASP A 170 20.99 18.87 -1.15
CA ASP A 170 19.57 19.24 -0.99
C ASP A 170 18.67 18.66 -2.09
N GLY A 171 18.93 17.40 -2.50
CA GLY A 171 18.08 16.66 -3.42
C GLY A 171 16.65 16.43 -2.89
N PRO A 172 15.71 16.05 -3.77
CA PRO A 172 14.36 15.67 -3.36
C PRO A 172 14.37 14.59 -2.27
N LYS A 173 13.51 14.76 -1.27
CA LYS A 173 13.37 13.79 -0.16
C LYS A 173 12.89 12.43 -0.64
N SER A 174 12.15 12.38 -1.75
CA SER A 174 11.76 11.14 -2.43
C SER A 174 12.94 10.28 -2.89
N TRP A 175 14.17 10.80 -2.93
CA TRP A 175 15.39 10.03 -3.18
C TRP A 175 15.97 9.38 -1.92
N HIS A 176 15.24 9.35 -0.81
CA HIS A 176 15.68 8.75 0.44
C HIS A 176 14.64 7.74 0.94
N THR A 177 15.14 6.62 1.45
CA THR A 177 14.33 5.68 2.26
C THR A 177 15.15 5.26 3.46
N THR A 178 14.57 5.43 4.65
CA THR A 178 15.19 5.10 5.94
C THR A 178 14.45 3.94 6.58
N VAL A 179 15.20 3.04 7.23
CA VAL A 179 14.67 1.90 7.97
C VAL A 179 15.24 1.91 9.38
N LEU A 180 14.38 1.73 10.39
CA LEU A 180 14.80 1.50 11.77
C LEU A 180 14.48 0.07 12.18
N VAL A 181 15.44 -0.64 12.79
CA VAL A 181 15.27 -2.02 13.24
C VAL A 181 15.65 -2.15 14.72
N SER A 182 14.81 -2.81 15.50
CA SER A 182 15.06 -3.11 16.91
C SER A 182 16.30 -4.01 17.06
N PRO A 183 17.22 -3.72 17.99
CA PRO A 183 18.37 -4.57 18.30
C PRO A 183 17.98 -5.98 18.75
N ASP A 184 16.76 -6.18 19.26
CA ASP A 184 16.26 -7.49 19.68
C ASP A 184 16.06 -8.46 18.50
N LEU A 185 15.90 -7.91 17.28
CA LEU A 185 15.86 -8.70 16.04
C LEU A 185 17.26 -9.09 15.53
N GLY A 186 18.32 -8.51 16.12
CA GLY A 186 19.71 -8.73 15.73
C GLY A 186 20.30 -7.65 14.85
N GLU A 187 21.46 -7.99 14.29
CA GLU A 187 22.19 -7.11 13.38
C GLU A 187 21.74 -7.34 11.94
N TYR A 188 21.61 -6.24 11.21
CA TYR A 188 21.22 -6.22 9.80
C TYR A 188 22.23 -5.40 8.99
N SER A 189 22.39 -5.75 7.71
CA SER A 189 23.18 -4.99 6.75
C SER A 189 22.38 -4.72 5.49
N VAL A 190 22.53 -3.52 4.93
CA VAL A 190 22.03 -3.19 3.59
C VAL A 190 22.83 -4.01 2.57
N ILE A 191 22.16 -4.58 1.56
CA ILE A 191 22.87 -5.27 0.48
C ILE A 191 23.55 -4.27 -0.45
N GLU A 192 24.72 -4.65 -0.95
CA GLU A 192 25.53 -3.80 -1.84
C GLU A 192 24.74 -3.31 -3.06
N SER A 193 23.87 -4.15 -3.65
CA SER A 193 23.10 -3.77 -4.83
C SER A 193 22.04 -2.69 -4.57
N SER A 194 21.61 -2.53 -3.32
CA SER A 194 20.73 -1.43 -2.89
C SER A 194 21.52 -0.14 -2.72
N GLU A 195 22.74 -0.22 -2.17
CA GLU A 195 23.63 0.93 -1.92
C GLU A 195 24.22 1.50 -3.22
N ASP A 196 24.71 0.64 -4.12
CA ASP A 196 25.34 1.05 -5.37
C ASP A 196 24.33 1.29 -6.52
N GLY A 197 23.06 0.95 -6.28
CA GLY A 197 21.95 1.12 -7.22
C GLY A 197 21.97 0.15 -8.41
N THR A 198 22.77 -0.91 -8.38
CA THR A 198 22.84 -1.90 -9.47
C THR A 198 21.58 -2.75 -9.58
N SER A 199 20.84 -2.92 -8.48
CA SER A 199 19.52 -3.58 -8.45
C SER A 199 18.64 -2.96 -7.37
N ASN A 200 17.70 -2.11 -7.78
CA ASN A 200 16.76 -1.40 -6.93
C ASN A 200 15.50 -1.00 -7.75
N THR A 201 14.48 -0.42 -7.11
CA THR A 201 13.46 0.39 -7.79
C THR A 201 14.14 1.55 -8.55
N GLY A 202 13.61 1.92 -9.72
CA GLY A 202 14.42 2.68 -10.69
C GLY A 202 14.45 4.19 -10.51
N SER A 203 13.46 4.80 -9.84
CA SER A 203 13.36 6.27 -9.69
C SER A 203 13.48 6.78 -8.26
N VAL A 204 13.10 5.96 -7.29
CA VAL A 204 13.15 6.24 -5.86
C VAL A 204 13.69 4.96 -5.18
N PRO A 205 14.48 5.07 -4.09
CA PRO A 205 15.19 3.92 -3.55
C PRO A 205 14.32 3.07 -2.64
N SER A 206 14.42 1.75 -2.78
CA SER A 206 14.06 0.77 -1.77
C SER A 206 15.31 0.34 -0.97
N VAL A 207 15.14 -0.24 0.21
CA VAL A 207 16.24 -0.75 1.06
C VAL A 207 16.02 -2.23 1.30
N VAL A 208 17.01 -3.07 0.98
CA VAL A 208 16.98 -4.50 1.33
C VAL A 208 18.00 -4.78 2.42
N LEU A 209 17.50 -5.21 3.58
CA LEU A 209 18.29 -5.58 4.76
C LEU A 209 18.31 -7.10 4.93
N MET A 210 19.51 -7.64 5.06
CA MET A 210 19.73 -9.05 5.38
C MET A 210 20.23 -9.19 6.82
N PRO A 211 19.74 -10.18 7.58
CA PRO A 211 20.29 -10.46 8.89
C PRO A 211 21.74 -10.92 8.78
N VAL A 212 22.61 -10.44 9.66
CA VAL A 212 24.04 -10.81 9.70
C VAL A 212 24.43 -11.47 11.03
N GLY A 213 25.55 -12.21 11.02
CA GLY A 213 26.10 -12.84 12.23
C GLY A 213 25.29 -14.03 12.75
N GLY A 214 25.18 -14.13 14.09
CA GLY A 214 24.55 -15.26 14.79
C GLY A 214 23.02 -15.32 14.71
N ASN A 215 22.38 -14.29 14.14
CA ASN A 215 20.91 -14.14 14.02
C ASN A 215 20.40 -14.42 12.59
N ALA A 216 21.07 -15.31 11.85
CA ALA A 216 20.71 -15.70 10.48
C ALA A 216 19.30 -16.32 10.31
N GLY A 217 18.48 -16.40 11.37
CA GLY A 217 17.10 -16.86 11.33
C GLY A 217 16.05 -15.74 11.25
N GLY A 218 16.43 -14.46 11.40
CA GLY A 218 15.51 -13.32 11.27
C GLY A 218 14.98 -13.14 9.84
N PRO A 219 13.86 -12.41 9.65
CA PRO A 219 13.36 -12.11 8.31
C PRO A 219 14.32 -11.18 7.58
N ALA A 220 14.51 -11.39 6.28
CA ALA A 220 15.00 -10.31 5.41
C ALA A 220 13.93 -9.22 5.34
N ILE A 221 14.36 -7.96 5.45
CA ILE A 221 13.46 -6.80 5.50
C ILE A 221 13.67 -6.00 4.22
N VAL A 222 12.57 -5.68 3.54
CA VAL A 222 12.60 -4.87 2.32
C VAL A 222 11.73 -3.64 2.54
N ALA A 223 12.36 -2.48 2.72
CA ALA A 223 11.64 -1.22 2.72
C ALA A 223 11.38 -0.77 1.29
N VAL A 224 10.11 -0.73 0.89
CA VAL A 224 9.69 -0.51 -0.48
C VAL A 224 9.39 0.96 -0.74
N HIS A 225 9.89 1.48 -1.85
CA HIS A 225 9.42 2.73 -2.42
C HIS A 225 9.38 2.59 -3.94
N ALA A 226 8.18 2.50 -4.53
CA ALA A 226 8.01 2.48 -5.98
C ALA A 226 7.62 3.86 -6.50
N VAL A 227 7.98 4.18 -7.75
CA VAL A 227 7.53 5.43 -8.37
C VAL A 227 6.00 5.44 -8.56
N ALA A 228 5.35 6.59 -8.40
CA ALA A 228 3.91 6.71 -8.65
C ALA A 228 3.54 6.35 -10.10
N PRO A 229 2.37 5.71 -10.34
CA PRO A 229 1.89 5.37 -11.69
C PRO A 229 1.36 6.62 -12.43
N ARG A 230 2.22 7.60 -12.66
CA ARG A 230 1.92 8.76 -13.52
C ARG A 230 1.96 8.31 -14.99
N MET A 231 1.30 9.05 -15.87
CA MET A 231 1.18 8.67 -17.28
C MET A 231 2.57 8.45 -17.93
N GLU A 232 3.52 9.29 -17.58
CA GLU A 232 4.92 9.28 -18.01
C GLU A 232 5.76 8.16 -17.36
N ASP A 233 5.37 7.71 -16.16
CA ASP A 233 6.16 6.79 -15.33
C ASP A 233 5.61 5.35 -15.35
N MET A 234 4.50 5.07 -16.06
CA MET A 234 3.85 3.76 -16.09
C MET A 234 4.81 2.60 -16.37
N ALA A 235 5.75 2.76 -17.31
CA ALA A 235 6.70 1.70 -17.66
C ALA A 235 7.71 1.45 -16.53
N GLN A 236 8.14 2.51 -15.86
CA GLN A 236 9.06 2.42 -14.72
C GLN A 236 8.35 1.83 -13.51
N TRP A 237 7.14 2.28 -13.20
CA TRP A 237 6.31 1.71 -12.13
C TRP A 237 6.06 0.21 -12.31
N GLN A 238 5.74 -0.23 -13.54
CA GLN A 238 5.62 -1.66 -13.83
C GLN A 238 6.93 -2.43 -13.63
N SER A 239 8.08 -1.81 -13.92
CA SER A 239 9.40 -2.40 -13.66
C SER A 239 9.67 -2.51 -12.17
N ASP A 240 9.37 -1.45 -11.41
CA ASP A 240 9.53 -1.39 -9.96
C ASP A 240 8.68 -2.49 -9.30
N LEU A 241 7.42 -2.66 -9.70
CA LEU A 241 6.56 -3.72 -9.16
C LEU A 241 7.08 -5.14 -9.43
N ARG A 242 7.69 -5.38 -10.60
CA ARG A 242 8.33 -6.69 -10.87
C ARG A 242 9.56 -6.89 -10.00
N TRP A 243 10.39 -5.86 -9.85
CA TRP A 243 11.55 -5.91 -8.98
C TRP A 243 11.15 -6.19 -7.52
N ILE A 244 10.07 -5.56 -7.04
CA ILE A 244 9.53 -5.79 -5.69
C ILE A 244 9.05 -7.25 -5.54
N ALA A 245 8.38 -7.81 -6.55
CA ALA A 245 7.96 -9.22 -6.54
C ALA A 245 9.16 -10.16 -6.39
N ASP A 246 10.28 -9.86 -7.07
CA ASP A 246 11.52 -10.62 -6.98
C ASP A 246 12.20 -10.51 -5.60
N GLN A 247 11.87 -9.48 -4.79
CA GLN A 247 12.39 -9.32 -3.42
C GLN A 247 11.67 -10.20 -2.38
N CYS A 248 10.57 -10.87 -2.75
CA CYS A 248 9.94 -11.88 -1.90
C CYS A 248 9.93 -13.27 -2.56
N PRO A 249 11.10 -13.93 -2.68
CA PRO A 249 11.17 -15.33 -3.06
C PRO A 249 10.69 -16.24 -1.90
N GLU A 250 10.75 -17.55 -2.10
CA GLU A 250 10.51 -18.51 -1.01
C GLU A 250 11.53 -18.28 0.12
N GLY A 251 11.05 -18.17 1.37
CA GLY A 251 11.91 -17.93 2.53
C GLY A 251 11.25 -17.08 3.61
N ASN A 252 12.05 -16.37 4.39
CA ASN A 252 11.62 -15.53 5.51
C ASN A 252 11.77 -14.04 5.14
N PHE A 253 10.67 -13.40 4.73
CA PHE A 253 10.68 -12.02 4.23
C PHE A 253 9.56 -11.19 4.83
N ILE A 254 9.86 -9.93 5.10
CA ILE A 254 8.90 -8.86 5.42
C ILE A 254 9.20 -7.69 4.49
N LEU A 255 8.19 -7.28 3.71
CA LEU A 255 8.24 -6.08 2.87
C LEU A 255 7.35 -5.02 3.54
N ALA A 256 7.81 -3.77 3.61
CA ALA A 256 7.02 -2.67 4.19
C ALA A 256 7.34 -1.35 3.48
N GLY A 257 6.35 -0.56 3.10
CA GLY A 257 6.64 0.69 2.38
C GLY A 257 5.50 1.23 1.55
N ASP A 258 5.84 2.23 0.72
CA ASP A 258 4.96 2.80 -0.29
C ASP A 258 5.18 2.07 -1.63
N PHE A 259 4.22 1.22 -1.99
CA PHE A 259 4.28 0.45 -3.23
C PHE A 259 3.75 1.25 -4.42
N ASN A 260 3.18 2.44 -4.17
CA ASN A 260 2.43 3.23 -5.14
C ASN A 260 1.41 2.38 -5.92
N ALA A 261 0.90 1.33 -5.28
CA ALA A 261 0.09 0.31 -5.91
C ALA A 261 -0.81 -0.35 -4.89
N THR A 262 -2.04 -0.64 -5.29
CA THR A 262 -2.97 -1.44 -4.48
C THR A 262 -2.81 -2.92 -4.82
N ILE A 263 -3.38 -3.80 -4.00
CA ILE A 263 -3.49 -5.25 -4.27
C ILE A 263 -4.10 -5.57 -5.65
N ASP A 264 -4.92 -4.66 -6.20
CA ASP A 264 -5.50 -4.82 -7.53
C ASP A 264 -4.46 -4.79 -8.64
N HIS A 265 -3.43 -3.96 -8.51
CA HIS A 265 -2.33 -3.84 -9.48
C HIS A 265 -1.40 -5.06 -9.41
N MET A 266 -1.36 -5.73 -8.27
CA MET A 266 -0.42 -6.80 -7.97
C MET A 266 -0.96 -8.19 -8.32
N ALA A 267 -2.20 -8.29 -8.82
CA ALA A 267 -2.88 -9.56 -9.06
C ALA A 267 -2.11 -10.55 -9.96
N GLY A 268 -1.22 -10.05 -10.84
CA GLY A 268 -0.36 -10.87 -11.69
C GLY A 268 1.08 -11.09 -11.18
N LEU A 269 1.40 -10.63 -9.96
CA LEU A 269 2.75 -10.64 -9.40
C LEU A 269 2.94 -11.62 -8.23
N GLY A 270 1.85 -12.24 -7.76
CA GLY A 270 1.87 -13.25 -6.72
C GLY A 270 2.29 -14.64 -7.21
N VAL A 271 2.95 -15.40 -6.34
CA VAL A 271 3.38 -16.79 -6.54
C VAL A 271 2.81 -17.64 -5.39
N ASP A 272 2.30 -18.83 -5.69
CA ASP A 272 1.80 -19.82 -4.70
C ASP A 272 0.81 -19.24 -3.66
N GLY A 273 -0.09 -18.38 -4.13
CA GLY A 273 -1.09 -17.73 -3.27
C GLY A 273 -0.55 -16.55 -2.46
N GLY A 274 0.65 -16.08 -2.79
CA GLY A 274 1.13 -14.73 -2.47
C GLY A 274 0.40 -13.67 -3.29
N ASP A 275 0.52 -12.44 -2.83
CA ASP A 275 0.01 -11.22 -3.43
C ASP A 275 1.13 -10.46 -4.17
N MET A 276 2.38 -10.62 -3.72
CA MET A 276 3.60 -10.04 -4.30
C MET A 276 4.76 -11.02 -4.08
N GLY A 277 5.21 -11.71 -5.13
CA GLY A 277 6.06 -12.89 -4.95
C GLY A 277 5.35 -13.91 -4.04
N TYR A 278 6.08 -14.49 -3.08
CA TYR A 278 5.49 -15.37 -2.06
C TYR A 278 4.82 -14.62 -0.89
N CYS A 279 4.98 -13.29 -0.81
CA CYS A 279 4.48 -12.49 0.30
C CYS A 279 3.00 -12.20 0.16
N ARG A 280 2.28 -12.12 1.29
CA ARG A 280 0.85 -11.81 1.37
C ARG A 280 0.64 -10.47 2.06
N ASP A 281 -0.30 -9.68 1.56
CA ASP A 281 -0.66 -8.40 2.13
C ASP A 281 -1.36 -8.56 3.49
N ALA A 282 -0.72 -8.05 4.55
CA ALA A 282 -1.18 -8.25 5.91
C ALA A 282 -2.48 -7.48 6.20
N ALA A 283 -2.64 -6.26 5.64
CA ALA A 283 -3.84 -5.45 5.84
C ALA A 283 -5.09 -6.16 5.30
N THR A 284 -5.03 -6.74 4.10
CA THR A 284 -6.13 -7.53 3.52
C THR A 284 -6.45 -8.78 4.35
N ARG A 285 -5.44 -9.44 4.95
CA ARG A 285 -5.67 -10.64 5.77
C ARG A 285 -6.22 -10.34 7.17
N THR A 286 -6.04 -9.12 7.65
CA THR A 286 -6.48 -8.69 8.98
C THR A 286 -7.69 -7.74 8.95
N GLY A 287 -8.22 -7.47 7.75
CA GLY A 287 -9.47 -6.73 7.57
C GLY A 287 -9.33 -5.21 7.40
N ASN A 288 -8.13 -4.70 7.12
CA ASN A 288 -7.87 -3.28 6.77
C ASN A 288 -7.55 -3.06 5.28
N GLY A 289 -7.67 -4.08 4.41
CA GLY A 289 -7.19 -4.00 3.03
C GLY A 289 -7.97 -3.03 2.11
N TYR A 290 -9.08 -2.44 2.58
CA TYR A 290 -9.78 -1.36 1.88
C TYR A 290 -9.44 0.04 2.42
N SER A 291 -8.92 0.14 3.63
CA SER A 291 -8.63 1.41 4.29
C SER A 291 -7.43 2.09 3.64
N GLY A 292 -7.67 3.19 2.92
CA GLY A 292 -6.65 3.86 2.14
C GLY A 292 -5.68 4.71 2.97
N THR A 293 -4.41 4.63 2.62
CA THR A 293 -3.32 5.38 3.24
C THR A 293 -3.06 6.72 2.54
N TRP A 294 -3.34 6.83 1.23
CA TRP A 294 -3.13 8.04 0.44
C TRP A 294 -4.34 8.41 -0.43
N PRO A 295 -4.72 9.69 -0.59
CA PRO A 295 -4.20 10.82 0.17
C PRO A 295 -4.84 10.86 1.56
N SER A 296 -4.10 11.34 2.55
CA SER A 296 -4.57 11.56 3.93
C SER A 296 -5.64 12.66 4.02
N SER A 297 -5.72 13.54 3.03
CA SER A 297 -6.73 14.62 2.93
C SER A 297 -8.16 14.14 2.68
N LEU A 298 -8.34 12.89 2.26
CA LEU A 298 -9.65 12.24 2.12
C LEU A 298 -9.88 11.23 3.25
N PRO A 299 -11.14 10.93 3.62
CA PRO A 299 -11.44 9.81 4.50
C PRO A 299 -10.85 8.50 3.95
N ALA A 300 -10.33 7.63 4.82
CA ALA A 300 -9.64 6.40 4.42
C ALA A 300 -10.44 5.54 3.42
N LEU A 301 -11.77 5.50 3.52
CA LEU A 301 -12.65 4.76 2.61
C LEU A 301 -12.75 5.34 1.18
N LEU A 302 -12.30 6.59 0.98
CA LEU A 302 -12.22 7.25 -0.32
C LEU A 302 -10.77 7.38 -0.81
N SER A 303 -9.80 7.13 0.06
CA SER A 303 -8.37 7.05 -0.24
C SER A 303 -8.01 5.69 -0.86
N THR A 304 -6.77 5.57 -1.32
CA THR A 304 -6.16 4.39 -1.94
C THR A 304 -5.20 3.70 -0.96
N PRO A 305 -5.29 2.37 -0.76
CA PRO A 305 -4.35 1.62 0.08
C PRO A 305 -3.11 1.26 -0.74
N ILE A 306 -2.11 2.14 -0.72
CA ILE A 306 -0.86 1.97 -1.50
C ILE A 306 0.37 1.72 -0.63
N ASP A 307 0.27 1.97 0.67
CA ASP A 307 1.28 1.56 1.64
C ASP A 307 0.92 0.19 2.20
N HIS A 308 1.89 -0.72 2.21
CA HIS A 308 1.66 -2.11 2.56
C HIS A 308 2.71 -2.62 3.53
N VAL A 309 2.29 -3.56 4.39
CA VAL A 309 3.18 -4.53 5.01
C VAL A 309 2.80 -5.89 4.47
N MET A 310 3.76 -6.58 3.84
CA MET A 310 3.59 -7.91 3.28
C MET A 310 4.58 -8.85 3.94
N ALA A 311 4.18 -10.10 4.16
CA ALA A 311 5.06 -11.09 4.78
C ALA A 311 4.97 -12.43 4.06
N SER A 312 6.10 -13.14 4.02
CA SER A 312 6.15 -14.49 3.47
C SER A 312 5.33 -15.47 4.32
N PRO A 313 5.10 -16.72 3.86
CA PRO A 313 4.36 -17.72 4.63
C PRO A 313 4.99 -18.10 5.97
N SER A 314 6.20 -17.61 6.27
CA SER A 314 6.85 -17.71 7.59
C SER A 314 6.15 -16.87 8.66
N TRP A 315 5.16 -16.04 8.29
CA TRP A 315 4.45 -15.15 9.18
C TRP A 315 2.93 -15.25 9.00
N THR A 316 2.21 -15.04 10.10
CA THR A 316 0.76 -14.87 10.16
C THR A 316 0.45 -13.46 10.64
N ALA A 317 -0.24 -12.66 9.83
CA ALA A 317 -0.72 -11.35 10.26
C ALA A 317 -1.90 -11.51 11.23
N THR A 318 -1.80 -10.92 12.41
CA THR A 318 -2.81 -11.03 13.48
C THR A 318 -3.58 -9.73 13.73
N GLY A 319 -3.03 -8.59 13.30
CA GLY A 319 -3.73 -7.32 13.33
C GLY A 319 -3.05 -6.29 12.44
N SER A 320 -3.82 -5.29 12.03
CA SER A 320 -3.30 -4.09 11.38
C SER A 320 -4.12 -2.86 11.79
N VAL A 321 -3.52 -1.68 11.70
CA VAL A 321 -4.15 -0.39 11.96
C VAL A 321 -3.58 0.64 10.98
N VAL A 322 -4.47 1.37 10.30
CA VAL A 322 -4.11 2.59 9.58
C VAL A 322 -4.22 3.76 10.55
N ILE A 323 -3.17 4.57 10.66
CA ILE A 323 -3.11 5.72 11.58
C ILE A 323 -3.91 6.87 10.95
N ASP A 324 -5.06 7.22 11.56
CA ASP A 324 -5.96 8.23 11.00
C ASP A 324 -5.33 9.62 10.86
N ASP A 325 -4.55 10.04 11.87
CA ASP A 325 -3.84 11.31 11.89
C ASP A 325 -2.50 11.18 11.17
N ALA A 326 -2.42 11.80 9.98
CA ALA A 326 -1.22 11.80 9.16
C ALA A 326 -0.19 12.87 9.58
N THR A 327 -0.50 13.71 10.58
CA THR A 327 0.43 14.64 11.22
C THR A 327 1.26 15.49 10.22
N GLY A 328 0.62 15.91 9.13
CA GLY A 328 1.25 16.69 8.06
C GLY A 328 1.51 15.93 6.76
N SER A 329 1.82 14.63 6.83
CA SER A 329 2.05 13.80 5.63
C SER A 329 0.79 13.66 4.78
N ASP A 330 0.96 13.54 3.46
CA ASP A 330 -0.10 13.14 2.55
C ASP A 330 -0.40 11.62 2.60
N HIS A 331 0.38 10.85 3.36
CA HIS A 331 0.15 9.45 3.70
C HIS A 331 -0.23 9.25 5.18
N ARG A 332 -1.10 8.27 5.43
CA ARG A 332 -1.32 7.68 6.75
C ARG A 332 -0.31 6.57 7.00
N GLY A 333 0.22 6.48 8.22
CA GLY A 333 1.03 5.34 8.62
C GLY A 333 0.20 4.06 8.71
N LEU A 334 0.83 2.90 8.50
CA LEU A 334 0.26 1.57 8.65
C LEU A 334 1.10 0.78 9.65
N VAL A 335 0.45 0.22 10.68
CA VAL A 335 1.08 -0.70 11.62
C VAL A 335 0.47 -2.08 11.47
N VAL A 336 1.31 -3.11 11.46
CA VAL A 336 0.91 -4.51 11.41
C VAL A 336 1.58 -5.31 12.51
N GLN A 337 0.83 -6.20 13.16
CA GLN A 337 1.38 -7.23 14.04
C GLN A 337 1.44 -8.56 13.27
N LEU A 338 2.63 -9.18 13.29
CA LEU A 338 2.93 -10.46 12.71
C LEU A 338 3.32 -11.45 13.80
N GLU A 339 2.90 -12.70 13.66
CA GLU A 339 3.35 -13.84 14.47
C GLU A 339 4.11 -14.82 13.58
N PRO A 340 5.15 -15.50 14.07
CA PRO A 340 5.76 -16.60 13.33
C PRO A 340 4.72 -17.65 12.97
N ALA A 341 4.72 -18.11 11.71
CA ALA A 341 3.96 -19.28 11.30
C ALA A 341 4.69 -20.53 11.82
N GLY A 342 3.98 -21.35 12.59
CA GLY A 342 4.54 -22.54 13.25
C GLY A 342 4.98 -23.65 12.31
#